data_AF-A0A950FCM9-F1
#
_entry.id   AF-A0A950FCM9-F1
#
_cell.length_a   1.000
_cell.length_b   1.000
_cell.length_c   1.000
_cell.angle_alpha   90.00
_cell.angle_beta   90.00
_cell.angle_gamma   90.00
#
_symmetry.space_group_name_H-M   'P 1'
#
loop_
_entity.id
_entity.type
_entity.pdbx_description
1 polymer ?
#
loop_
_entity_poly.entity_id
_entity_poly.type
_entity_poly.pdbx_seq_one_letter_code
_entity_poly.pdbx_strand_id
1 'polypeptide(L)'
;MLNGTREEREEKLAQIRLTEMNFGPLPKCNGLTRLENRFLGEPAHLKRLKGLVAHDLDAETAAESGLVGFIPDEIDWDDEVRLAIETRASFSSDALTGLEASLRFAGPETIETKIFARLSAWQNWIFQRPNAVGENGALKLYGTGKRPIFDSRRV
;
A
#
# COMPACT_ATOMS: atom_id res chain seq x y z
N MET A 1 29.06 -6.27 2.76
CA MET A 1 27.89 -7.09 3.14
C MET A 1 27.73 -7.03 4.65
N LEU A 2 27.23 -5.90 5.16
CA LEU A 2 26.88 -5.74 6.57
C LEU A 2 25.34 -5.76 6.66
N ASN A 3 24.82 -6.79 7.31
CA ASN A 3 23.43 -7.25 7.25
C ASN A 3 22.66 -6.91 8.54
N GLY A 4 22.37 -5.63 8.76
CA GLY A 4 21.44 -5.20 9.83
C GLY A 4 22.07 -4.64 11.11
N THR A 5 23.33 -4.20 11.07
CA THR A 5 24.00 -3.40 12.13
C THR A 5 24.50 -2.08 11.55
N ARG A 6 24.63 -1.06 12.42
CA ARG A 6 25.35 0.20 12.13
C ARG A 6 26.62 0.24 13.01
N GLU A 7 27.80 0.40 12.42
CA GLU A 7 29.13 0.45 13.04
C GLU A 7 29.19 1.45 14.21
N GLU A 8 28.47 2.57 14.12
CA GLU A 8 28.43 3.58 15.19
C GLU A 8 27.53 3.22 16.38
N ARG A 9 26.86 2.05 16.36
CA ARG A 9 25.95 1.62 17.42
C ARG A 9 26.19 0.16 17.79
N GLU A 10 26.45 -0.09 19.08
CA GLU A 10 26.41 -1.44 19.69
C GLU A 10 24.96 -1.99 19.78
N GLU A 11 24.17 -1.81 18.73
CA GLU A 11 22.80 -2.31 18.64
C GLU A 11 22.80 -3.76 18.13
N LYS A 12 21.86 -4.55 18.64
CA LYS A 12 21.64 -5.91 18.13
C LYS A 12 21.22 -5.84 16.66
N LEU A 13 21.64 -6.85 15.90
CA LEU A 13 21.21 -7.05 14.51
C LEU A 13 19.69 -6.93 14.40
N ALA A 14 19.22 -6.14 13.43
CA ALA A 14 17.80 -6.04 13.12
C ALA A 14 17.27 -7.42 12.69
N GLN A 15 16.20 -7.87 13.34
CA GLN A 15 15.61 -9.18 13.11
C GLN A 15 14.10 -9.09 12.87
N ILE A 16 13.60 -9.97 12.01
CA ILE A 16 12.16 -10.19 11.81
C ILE A 16 11.78 -11.49 12.50
N ARG A 17 10.79 -11.45 13.39
CA ARG A 17 10.18 -12.65 13.96
C ARG A 17 8.73 -12.75 13.53
N LEU A 18 8.40 -13.84 12.83
CA LEU A 18 7.03 -14.17 12.50
C LEU A 18 6.35 -14.84 13.70
N THR A 19 5.08 -14.52 13.89
CA THR A 19 4.20 -15.10 14.91
C THR A 19 2.93 -15.61 14.24
N GLU A 20 2.14 -16.39 14.97
CA GLU A 20 0.81 -16.84 14.49
C GLU A 20 -0.11 -15.68 14.10
N MET A 21 0.08 -14.48 14.69
CA MET A 21 -0.72 -13.30 14.33
C MET A 21 -0.54 -12.88 12.86
N ASN A 22 0.57 -13.23 12.23
CA ASN A 22 0.84 -12.86 10.84
C ASN A 22 0.02 -13.68 9.82
N PHE A 23 -0.62 -14.79 10.25
CA PHE A 23 -1.23 -15.80 9.38
C PHE A 23 -2.75 -15.98 9.54
N GLY A 24 -3.44 -15.06 10.24
CA GLY A 24 -4.89 -15.21 10.41
C GLY A 24 -5.63 -14.02 11.00
N PRO A 25 -5.35 -13.58 12.24
CA PRO A 25 -6.28 -12.74 12.99
C PRO A 25 -6.44 -11.31 12.47
N LEU A 26 -5.58 -10.86 11.56
CA LEU A 26 -5.55 -9.48 11.07
C LEU A 26 -5.72 -9.44 9.53
N PRO A 27 -6.86 -9.91 8.98
CA PRO A 27 -7.11 -9.82 7.55
C PRO A 27 -7.31 -8.37 7.13
N LYS A 28 -6.97 -8.08 5.89
CA LYS A 28 -7.33 -6.83 5.21
C LYS A 28 -8.79 -6.89 4.78
N CYS A 29 -9.32 -5.78 4.28
CA CYS A 29 -10.68 -5.71 3.77
C CYS A 29 -10.94 -6.63 2.56
N ASN A 30 -9.90 -7.12 1.88
CA ASN A 30 -10.03 -8.10 0.79
C ASN A 30 -10.07 -9.57 1.29
N GLY A 31 -10.15 -9.79 2.62
CA GLY A 31 -10.21 -11.12 3.22
C GLY A 31 -8.86 -11.85 3.32
N LEU A 32 -7.76 -11.26 2.84
CA LEU A 32 -6.42 -11.83 2.92
C LEU A 32 -5.61 -11.18 4.05
N THR A 33 -4.77 -11.96 4.72
CA THR A 33 -3.68 -11.43 5.53
C THR A 33 -2.68 -10.64 4.67
N ARG A 34 -1.83 -9.84 5.30
CA ARG A 34 -0.79 -9.09 4.58
C ARG A 34 0.24 -10.01 3.91
N LEU A 35 0.57 -11.14 4.53
CA LEU A 35 1.46 -12.14 3.93
C LEU A 35 0.80 -12.84 2.74
N GLU A 36 -0.46 -13.24 2.84
CA GLU A 36 -1.19 -13.82 1.71
C GLU A 36 -1.31 -12.87 0.53
N ASN A 37 -1.51 -11.57 0.80
CA ASN A 37 -1.56 -10.58 -0.26
C ASN A 37 -0.16 -10.32 -0.87
N ARG A 38 0.91 -10.35 -0.07
CA ARG A 38 2.29 -10.23 -0.56
C ARG A 38 2.69 -11.39 -1.48
N PHE A 39 2.30 -12.61 -1.13
CA PHE A 39 2.58 -13.84 -1.89
C PHE A 39 1.31 -14.35 -2.59
N LEU A 40 0.62 -13.44 -3.28
CA LEU A 40 -0.67 -13.71 -3.89
C LEU A 40 -0.55 -14.84 -4.92
N GLY A 41 -1.34 -15.91 -4.73
CA GLY A 41 -1.31 -17.08 -5.61
C GLY A 41 -0.19 -18.08 -5.30
N GLU A 42 0.60 -17.88 -4.25
CA GLU A 42 1.74 -18.73 -3.89
C GLU A 42 1.58 -19.41 -2.51
N PRO A 43 0.61 -20.31 -2.32
CA PRO A 43 0.36 -20.94 -1.02
C PRO A 43 1.55 -21.77 -0.50
N ALA A 44 2.39 -22.28 -1.41
CA ALA A 44 3.61 -23.00 -1.04
C ALA A 44 4.62 -22.09 -0.34
N HIS A 45 4.71 -20.80 -0.72
CA HIS A 45 5.60 -19.84 -0.07
C HIS A 45 5.13 -19.53 1.34
N LEU A 46 3.83 -19.33 1.54
CA LEU A 46 3.25 -19.14 2.87
C LEU A 46 3.47 -20.34 3.79
N LYS A 47 3.39 -21.57 3.26
CA LYS A 47 3.70 -22.77 4.05
C LYS A 47 5.16 -22.81 4.50
N ARG A 48 6.11 -22.38 3.66
CA ARG A 48 7.52 -22.25 4.06
C ARG A 48 7.68 -21.20 5.17
N LEU A 49 7.05 -20.04 5.02
CA LEU A 49 7.09 -18.97 6.03
C LEU A 49 6.50 -19.40 7.38
N LYS A 50 5.46 -20.24 7.39
CA LYS A 50 4.93 -20.82 8.64
C LYS A 50 5.98 -21.68 9.37
N GLY A 51 6.85 -22.36 8.63
CA GLY A 51 7.97 -23.11 9.22
C GLY A 51 9.01 -22.23 9.94
N LEU A 52 9.03 -20.93 9.65
CA LEU A 52 9.94 -19.94 10.25
C LEU A 52 9.32 -19.22 11.46
N VAL A 53 8.10 -19.56 11.87
CA VAL A 53 7.45 -18.95 13.05
C VAL A 53 8.32 -19.14 14.30
N ALA A 54 8.35 -18.11 15.15
CA ALA A 54 9.14 -18.02 16.38
C ALA A 54 10.67 -17.99 16.21
N HIS A 55 11.20 -18.13 15.00
CA HIS A 55 12.63 -17.94 14.72
C HIS A 55 12.94 -16.45 14.54
N ASP A 56 14.12 -16.03 15.00
CA ASP A 56 14.65 -14.70 14.71
C ASP A 56 15.35 -14.76 13.35
N LEU A 57 14.82 -14.05 12.35
CA LEU A 57 15.36 -14.00 11.00
C LEU A 57 16.25 -12.77 10.86
N ASP A 58 17.50 -12.98 10.47
CA ASP A 58 18.39 -11.89 10.09
C ASP A 58 18.00 -11.28 8.73
N ALA A 59 18.71 -10.24 8.31
CA ALA A 59 18.39 -9.49 7.10
C ALA A 59 18.48 -10.37 5.83
N GLU A 60 19.48 -11.24 5.72
CA GLU A 60 19.65 -12.15 4.58
C GLU A 60 18.50 -13.15 4.52
N THR A 61 18.23 -13.85 5.63
CA THR A 61 17.13 -14.83 5.70
C THR A 61 15.79 -14.18 5.41
N ALA A 62 15.58 -12.95 5.90
CA ALA A 62 14.37 -12.18 5.60
C ALA A 62 14.26 -11.81 4.11
N ALA A 63 15.35 -11.42 3.47
CA ALA A 63 15.39 -11.09 2.04
C ALA A 63 15.15 -12.33 1.17
N GLU A 64 15.83 -13.45 1.45
CA GLU A 64 15.65 -14.72 0.75
C GLU A 64 14.23 -15.29 0.93
N SER A 65 13.66 -15.12 2.12
CA SER A 65 12.25 -15.46 2.40
C SER A 65 11.27 -14.48 1.75
N GLY A 66 11.78 -13.44 1.10
CA GLY A 66 11.00 -12.41 0.43
C GLY A 66 10.17 -11.57 1.40
N LEU A 67 10.54 -11.44 2.68
CA LEU A 67 9.80 -10.63 3.66
C LEU A 67 10.10 -9.13 3.55
N VAL A 68 11.25 -8.77 2.97
CA VAL A 68 11.68 -7.40 2.74
C VAL A 68 11.91 -7.13 1.25
N GLY A 69 12.00 -5.85 0.86
CA GLY A 69 12.20 -5.45 -0.54
C GLY A 69 13.68 -5.37 -0.94
N PHE A 70 14.52 -4.86 -0.05
CA PHE A 70 15.97 -4.74 -0.23
C PHE A 70 16.64 -4.64 1.15
N ILE A 71 17.95 -4.90 1.19
CA ILE A 71 18.78 -4.91 2.39
C ILE A 71 20.07 -4.13 2.11
N PRO A 72 20.05 -2.78 2.16
CA PRO A 72 21.26 -2.01 1.92
C PRO A 72 22.23 -2.23 3.07
N ASP A 73 23.53 -2.25 2.77
CA ASP A 73 24.53 -2.27 3.82
C ASP A 73 24.66 -0.89 4.46
N GLU A 74 25.48 -0.78 5.51
CA GLU A 74 25.62 0.48 6.24
C GLU A 74 26.11 1.65 5.38
N ILE A 75 27.01 1.38 4.43
CA ILE A 75 27.61 2.41 3.59
C ILE A 75 26.53 3.01 2.68
N ASP A 76 25.67 2.15 2.13
CA ASP A 76 24.62 2.57 1.19
C ASP A 76 23.31 2.96 1.89
N TRP A 77 23.09 2.62 3.17
CA TRP A 77 21.80 2.77 3.85
C TRP A 77 21.27 4.20 3.78
N ASP A 78 22.07 5.18 4.19
CA ASP A 78 21.60 6.56 4.30
C ASP A 78 21.29 7.15 2.93
N ASP A 79 22.05 6.78 1.90
CA ASP A 79 21.83 7.24 0.53
C ASP A 79 20.66 6.52 -0.17
N GLU A 80 20.56 5.20 -0.07
CA GLU A 80 19.47 4.42 -0.67
C GLU A 80 18.10 4.77 -0.06
N VAL A 81 18.01 4.86 1.28
CA VAL A 81 16.77 5.22 1.96
C VAL A 81 16.38 6.66 1.65
N ARG A 82 17.35 7.58 1.66
CA ARG A 82 17.11 8.99 1.29
C ARG A 82 16.64 9.09 -0.16
N LEU A 83 17.31 8.42 -1.09
CA LEU A 83 16.93 8.39 -2.51
C LEU A 83 15.54 7.82 -2.70
N ALA A 84 15.18 6.74 -2.00
CA ALA A 84 13.83 6.17 -2.08
C ALA A 84 12.75 7.16 -1.60
N ILE A 85 13.01 7.90 -0.53
CA ILE A 85 12.09 8.91 0.01
C ILE A 85 12.01 10.14 -0.91
N GLU A 86 13.15 10.67 -1.36
CA GLU A 86 13.22 11.83 -2.27
C GLU A 86 12.54 11.51 -3.61
N THR A 87 12.79 10.31 -4.15
CA THR A 87 12.12 9.82 -5.36
C THR A 87 10.62 9.70 -5.14
N ARG A 88 10.18 9.25 -3.95
CA ARG A 88 8.76 9.20 -3.62
C ARG A 88 8.13 10.58 -3.56
N ALA A 89 8.85 11.58 -3.04
CA ALA A 89 8.39 12.95 -2.96
C ALA A 89 8.38 13.68 -4.32
N SER A 90 9.19 13.22 -5.28
CA SER A 90 9.27 13.85 -6.61
C SER A 90 8.18 13.40 -7.59
N PHE A 91 7.54 12.25 -7.35
CA PHE A 91 6.43 11.77 -8.17
C PHE A 91 5.10 12.48 -7.85
N SER A 92 4.19 12.48 -8.84
CA SER A 92 2.82 12.95 -8.65
C SER A 92 2.13 12.14 -7.54
N SER A 93 1.61 12.85 -6.54
CA SER A 93 0.81 12.28 -5.44
C SER A 93 -0.42 11.52 -5.95
N ASP A 94 -1.04 12.02 -7.02
CA ASP A 94 -2.25 11.44 -7.59
C ASP A 94 -1.93 10.09 -8.24
N ALA A 95 -0.84 10.04 -9.03
CA ALA A 95 -0.38 8.82 -9.66
C ALA A 95 0.05 7.77 -8.63
N LEU A 96 0.79 8.17 -7.59
CA LEU A 96 1.22 7.28 -6.53
C LEU A 96 0.05 6.72 -5.72
N THR A 97 -0.98 7.53 -5.46
CA THR A 97 -2.19 7.06 -4.76
C THR A 97 -2.92 6.00 -5.58
N GLY A 98 -3.07 6.22 -6.89
CA GLY A 98 -3.67 5.23 -7.80
C GLY A 98 -2.85 3.94 -7.92
N LEU A 99 -1.52 4.07 -7.99
CA LEU A 99 -0.60 2.94 -8.01
C LEU A 99 -0.71 2.11 -6.73
N GLU A 100 -0.67 2.75 -5.56
CA GLU A 100 -0.80 2.07 -4.27
C GLU A 100 -2.14 1.37 -4.10
N ALA A 101 -3.25 2.00 -4.51
CA ALA A 101 -4.57 1.39 -4.45
C ALA A 101 -4.62 0.09 -5.28
N SER A 102 -3.96 0.08 -6.45
CA SER A 102 -3.91 -1.07 -7.34
C SER A 102 -3.00 -2.18 -6.80
N LEU A 103 -1.77 -1.84 -6.38
CA LEU A 103 -0.78 -2.81 -5.91
C LEU A 103 -1.16 -3.41 -4.56
N ARG A 104 -1.68 -2.60 -3.63
CA ARG A 104 -2.03 -3.08 -2.29
C ARG A 104 -3.30 -3.89 -2.27
N PHE A 105 -4.27 -3.64 -3.16
CA PHE A 105 -5.55 -4.39 -3.16
C PHE A 105 -5.67 -5.32 -4.37
N ALA A 106 -4.57 -6.01 -4.69
CA ALA A 106 -4.57 -7.04 -5.72
C ALA A 106 -5.39 -8.28 -5.31
N GLY A 107 -5.92 -8.97 -6.33
CA GLY A 107 -6.61 -10.25 -6.18
C GLY A 107 -8.10 -10.12 -5.88
N PRO A 108 -8.62 -10.75 -4.81
CA PRO A 108 -10.05 -10.87 -4.58
C PRO A 108 -10.72 -9.52 -4.27
N GLU A 109 -11.93 -9.33 -4.80
CA GLU A 109 -12.80 -8.19 -4.45
C GLU A 109 -13.91 -8.60 -3.47
N THR A 110 -14.05 -7.84 -2.39
CA THR A 110 -15.13 -7.94 -1.40
C THR A 110 -16.07 -6.73 -1.51
N ILE A 111 -17.09 -6.65 -0.66
CA ILE A 111 -17.96 -5.47 -0.60
C ILE A 111 -17.13 -4.24 -0.22
N GLU A 112 -16.26 -4.38 0.78
CA GLU A 112 -15.42 -3.31 1.29
C GLU A 112 -14.44 -2.82 0.23
N THR A 113 -13.77 -3.73 -0.50
CA THR A 113 -12.86 -3.30 -1.58
C THR A 113 -13.62 -2.65 -2.74
N LYS A 114 -14.84 -3.11 -3.05
CA LYS A 114 -15.69 -2.45 -4.06
C LYS A 114 -16.12 -1.05 -3.63
N ILE A 115 -16.37 -0.84 -2.33
CA ILE A 115 -16.64 0.50 -1.78
C ILE A 115 -15.41 1.38 -1.98
N PHE A 116 -14.24 0.97 -1.49
CA PHE A 116 -13.02 1.81 -1.53
C PHE A 116 -12.37 1.94 -2.90
N ALA A 117 -12.58 1.00 -3.82
CA ALA A 117 -12.09 1.06 -5.18
C ALA A 117 -13.19 1.57 -6.12
N ARG A 118 -14.07 0.68 -6.60
CA ARG A 118 -15.04 1.00 -7.65
C ARG A 118 -15.91 2.21 -7.29
N LEU A 119 -16.57 2.21 -6.13
CA LEU A 119 -17.48 3.29 -5.76
C LEU A 119 -16.71 4.59 -5.47
N SER A 120 -15.71 4.54 -4.58
CA SER A 120 -14.95 5.73 -4.19
C SER A 120 -14.14 6.34 -5.33
N ALA A 121 -13.55 5.55 -6.23
CA ALA A 121 -12.80 6.09 -7.37
C ALA A 121 -13.73 6.85 -8.35
N TRP A 122 -14.90 6.29 -8.67
CA TRP A 122 -15.91 6.99 -9.47
C TRP A 122 -16.41 8.24 -8.76
N GLN A 123 -16.63 8.18 -7.45
CA GLN A 123 -17.06 9.33 -6.67
C GLN A 123 -15.98 10.44 -6.64
N ASN A 124 -14.71 10.08 -6.47
CA ASN A 124 -13.59 11.03 -6.49
C ASN A 124 -13.50 11.73 -7.84
N TRP A 125 -13.71 11.00 -8.95
CA TRP A 125 -13.76 11.58 -10.28
C TRP A 125 -14.94 12.56 -10.45
N ILE A 126 -16.12 12.24 -9.91
CA ILE A 126 -17.28 13.16 -9.91
C ILE A 126 -16.97 14.42 -9.10
N PHE A 127 -16.34 14.27 -7.93
CA PHE A 127 -16.04 15.38 -7.01
C PHE A 127 -14.99 16.37 -7.52
N GLN A 128 -14.20 16.00 -8.52
CA GLN A 128 -13.24 16.92 -9.14
C GLN A 128 -13.82 17.68 -10.35
N ARG A 129 -15.10 17.47 -10.69
CA ARG A 129 -15.71 18.03 -11.91
C ARG A 129 -16.72 19.16 -11.65
N PRO A 130 -16.82 20.14 -12.57
CA PRO A 130 -17.62 21.34 -12.37
C PRO A 130 -19.13 21.08 -12.22
N ASN A 131 -19.66 20.02 -12.84
CA ASN A 131 -21.07 19.65 -12.68
C ASN A 131 -21.46 19.40 -11.21
N ALA A 132 -20.54 18.87 -10.38
CA ALA A 132 -20.78 18.62 -8.96
C ALA A 132 -20.43 19.84 -8.09
N VAL A 133 -19.17 20.28 -8.16
CA VAL A 133 -18.56 21.23 -7.19
C VAL A 133 -18.35 22.66 -7.73
N GLY A 134 -18.61 22.90 -9.02
CA GLY A 134 -18.43 24.21 -9.66
C GLY A 134 -19.40 25.27 -9.14
N GLU A 135 -19.17 26.54 -9.46
CA GLU A 135 -20.00 27.68 -9.01
C GLU A 135 -21.49 27.52 -9.35
N ASN A 136 -21.79 27.04 -10.57
CA ASN A 136 -23.14 26.72 -11.02
C ASN A 136 -23.45 25.21 -10.95
N GLY A 137 -22.67 24.46 -10.14
CA GLY A 137 -22.78 23.02 -9.97
C GLY A 137 -23.89 22.62 -8.99
N ALA A 138 -24.20 21.32 -8.98
CA ALA A 138 -25.32 20.78 -8.19
C ALA A 138 -25.21 21.05 -6.69
N LEU A 139 -24.02 20.91 -6.10
CA LEU A 139 -23.84 21.03 -4.65
C LEU A 139 -23.99 22.48 -4.17
N LYS A 140 -23.42 23.45 -4.90
CA LYS A 140 -23.46 24.86 -4.48
C LYS A 140 -24.84 25.52 -4.65
N LEU A 141 -25.63 25.07 -5.63
CA LEU A 141 -26.95 25.65 -5.89
C LEU A 141 -28.08 24.98 -5.09
N TYR A 142 -27.79 23.89 -4.38
CA TYR A 142 -28.78 23.26 -3.51
C TYR A 142 -29.34 24.28 -2.48
N GLY A 143 -30.67 24.39 -2.41
CA GLY A 143 -31.36 25.33 -1.52
C GLY A 143 -31.47 26.78 -2.02
N THR A 144 -30.82 27.15 -3.15
CA THR A 144 -30.84 28.54 -3.67
C THR A 144 -32.04 28.86 -4.57
N GLY A 145 -32.79 27.83 -5.01
CA GLY A 145 -33.87 27.96 -6.00
C GLY A 145 -33.40 28.11 -7.46
N LYS A 146 -32.10 28.16 -7.72
CA LYS A 146 -31.52 28.20 -9.07
C LYS A 146 -31.27 26.79 -9.62
N ARG A 147 -31.41 26.61 -10.94
CA ARG A 147 -31.13 25.33 -11.62
C ARG A 147 -29.63 25.23 -11.98
N PRO A 148 -28.96 24.09 -11.71
CA PRO A 148 -27.58 23.86 -12.14
C PRO A 148 -27.39 23.82 -13.66
N ILE A 149 -26.19 24.18 -14.10
CA ILE A 149 -25.76 24.10 -15.49
C ILE A 149 -24.79 22.92 -15.61
N PHE A 150 -25.15 21.95 -16.45
CA PHE A 150 -24.34 20.74 -16.66
C PHE A 150 -23.77 20.69 -18.08
N ASP A 151 -22.51 20.25 -18.19
CA ASP A 151 -21.98 19.72 -19.45
C ASP A 151 -22.61 18.34 -19.72
N SER A 152 -23.32 18.21 -20.84
CA SER A 152 -24.06 17.00 -21.23
C SER A 152 -23.22 15.97 -21.99
N ARG A 153 -21.95 16.26 -22.30
CA ARG A 153 -21.05 15.32 -22.98
C ARG A 153 -20.67 14.18 -22.03
N ARG A 154 -20.71 12.95 -22.55
CA ARG A 154 -20.22 11.75 -21.85
C ARG A 154 -18.70 11.67 -21.94
N VAL A 155 -18.09 10.92 -21.01
CA VAL A 155 -16.66 10.57 -20.95
C VAL A 155 -16.55 9.06 -20.91
#